data_AF-A0A7J2SZ62-F1
#
_entry.id   AF-A0A7J2SZ62-F1
#
_cell.length_a   1.000
_cell.length_b   1.000
_cell.length_c   1.000
_cell.angle_alpha   90.00
_cell.angle_beta   90.00
_cell.angle_gamma   90.00
#
_symmetry.space_group_name_H-M   'P 1'
#
loop_
_entity.id
_entity.type
_entity.pdbx_description
1 polymer ?
#
loop_
_entity_poly.entity_id
_entity_poly.type
_entity_poly.pdbx_seq_one_letter_code
_entity_poly.pdbx_strand_id
1 'polypeptide(L)' 'MSVSLAELGIVMVLVGILLIAAGIMVGAGRGNAKGAAVVLIGPVPVAVGNDRRLLLVALAIAAALLAAFLLLGALAP' A
#
# COMPACT_ATOMS: atom_id res chain seq x y z
N MET A 1 2.30 17.31 35.73
CA MET A 1 2.71 16.87 34.38
C MET A 1 1.84 17.60 33.38
N SER A 2 2.37 18.63 32.72
CA SER A 2 1.69 19.26 31.59
C SER A 2 1.90 18.38 30.35
N VAL A 3 0.85 17.74 29.86
CA VAL A 3 0.92 16.95 28.63
C VAL A 3 1.18 17.91 27.48
N SER A 4 2.25 17.67 26.72
CA SER A 4 2.58 18.49 25.55
C SER A 4 1.62 18.16 24.40
N LEU A 5 1.27 19.15 23.58
CA LEU A 5 0.51 18.93 22.34
C LEU A 5 1.19 17.87 21.44
N ALA A 6 2.51 17.80 21.48
CA ALA A 6 3.28 16.79 20.74
C ALA A 6 3.02 15.37 21.25
N GLU A 7 2.97 15.18 22.57
CA GLU A 7 2.66 13.87 23.17
C GLU A 7 1.24 13.42 22.80
N LEU A 8 0.28 14.36 22.83
CA LEU A 8 -1.11 14.09 22.46
C LEU A 8 -1.25 13.75 20.97
N GLY A 9 -0.49 14.44 20.11
CA GLY A 9 -0.40 14.12 18.67
C GLY A 9 0.19 12.74 18.41
N ILE A 10 1.28 12.38 19.09
CA ILE A 10 1.92 11.06 18.97
C ILE A 10 0.93 9.96 19.40
N VAL A 11 0.23 10.13 20.52
CA VAL A 11 -0.78 9.17 20.99
C VAL A 11 -1.89 9.02 19.96
N MET A 12 -2.38 10.10 19.36
CA MET A 12 -3.41 10.04 18.32
C MET A 12 -2.95 9.32 17.06
N VAL A 13 -1.71 9.54 16.60
CA VAL A 13 -1.13 8.81 15.47
C VAL A 13 -1.03 7.31 15.78
N LEU A 14 -0.54 6.96 16.97
CA LEU A 14 -0.42 5.56 17.40
C LEU A 14 -1.79 4.88 17.47
N VAL A 15 -2.80 5.54 18.03
CA VAL A 15 -4.18 5.04 18.06
C VAL A 15 -4.71 4.83 16.64
N GLY A 16 -4.48 5.78 15.73
CA GLY A 16 -4.87 5.65 14.32
C GLY A 16 -4.24 4.43 13.64
N ILE A 17 -2.93 4.23 13.81
CA ILE A 17 -2.22 3.06 13.26
C ILE A 17 -2.79 1.75 13.84
N LEU A 18 -3.00 1.70 15.17
CA LEU A 18 -3.58 0.54 15.85
C LEU A 18 -5.00 0.21 15.34
N LEU A 19 -5.84 1.22 15.12
CA LEU A 19 -7.19 1.03 14.59
C LEU A 19 -7.16 0.52 13.13
N ILE A 20 -6.27 1.05 12.29
CA ILE A 20 -6.10 0.56 10.91
C ILE A 20 -5.64 -0.90 10.93
N ALA A 21 -4.63 -1.23 11.73
CA ALA A 21 -4.13 -2.60 11.86
C ALA A 21 -5.21 -3.56 12.37
N ALA A 22 -5.96 -3.16 13.41
CA ALA A 22 -7.08 -3.94 13.93
C ALA A 22 -8.18 -4.14 12.89
N GLY A 23 -8.54 -3.10 12.13
CA GLY A 23 -9.50 -3.19 11.04
C GLY A 23 -9.07 -4.17 9.95
N ILE A 24 -7.79 -4.17 9.59
CA ILE A 24 -7.21 -5.13 8.63
C ILE A 24 -7.30 -6.55 9.18
N MET A 25 -6.92 -6.77 10.44
CA MET A 25 -6.96 -8.11 11.07
C MET A 25 -8.38 -8.66 11.21
N VAL A 26 -9.32 -7.84 11.66
CA VAL A 26 -10.75 -8.21 11.76
C VAL A 26 -11.34 -8.51 10.38
N GLY A 27 -10.95 -7.74 9.35
CA GLY A 27 -11.34 -7.98 7.96
C GLY A 27 -10.73 -9.25 7.35
N ALA A 28 -9.47 -9.56 7.69
CA ALA A 28 -8.74 -10.71 7.19
C ALA A 28 -9.33 -12.06 7.67
N GLY A 29 -9.87 -12.11 8.90
CA GLY A 29 -10.45 -13.33 9.49
C GLY A 29 -11.79 -13.78 8.89
N ARG A 30 -12.46 -12.96 8.08
CA ARG A 30 -13.78 -13.28 7.48
C ARG A 30 -13.73 -14.06 6.15
N GLY A 31 -12.57 -14.63 5.81
CA GLY A 31 -12.49 -15.80 4.93
C GLY A 31 -12.68 -15.61 3.42
N ASN A 32 -12.76 -14.38 2.91
CA ASN A 32 -12.80 -14.16 1.45
C ASN A 32 -12.23 -12.79 1.03
N ALA A 33 -11.22 -12.29 1.74
CA ALA A 33 -10.56 -11.05 1.39
C ALA A 33 -9.84 -11.22 0.05
N LYS A 34 -10.35 -10.53 -0.96
CA LYS A 34 -9.75 -10.46 -2.29
C LYS A 34 -8.69 -9.38 -2.28
N GLY A 35 -7.45 -9.76 -2.59
CA GLY A 35 -6.31 -8.87 -2.62
C GLY A 35 -5.36 -9.25 -3.73
N ALA A 36 -4.64 -8.24 -4.22
CA ALA A 36 -3.52 -8.42 -5.13
C ALA A 36 -2.45 -7.37 -4.79
N ALA A 37 -1.19 -7.78 -4.88
CA ALA A 37 -0.01 -6.96 -4.70
C ALA A 37 0.92 -7.17 -5.90
N VAL A 38 1.57 -6.11 -6.34
CA VAL A 38 2.60 -6.17 -7.39
C VAL A 38 3.84 -5.47 -6.87
N VAL A 39 4.97 -6.16 -6.91
CA VAL A 39 6.27 -5.64 -6.52
C VAL A 39 7.11 -5.50 -7.78
N LEU A 40 7.68 -4.31 -7.99
CA LEU A 40 8.62 -4.07 -9.07
C LEU A 40 10.04 -4.35 -8.57
N ILE A 41 10.69 -5.40 -9.09
CA ILE A 41 12.12 -5.67 -8.84
C ILE A 41 12.87 -5.18 -10.07
N GLY A 42 13.36 -3.95 -10.00
CA GLY A 42 13.79 -3.23 -11.20
C GLY A 42 12.61 -3.11 -12.18
N PRO A 43 12.82 -3.33 -13.50
CA PRO A 43 11.74 -3.28 -14.50
C PRO A 43 10.85 -4.52 -14.52
N VAL A 44 11.13 -5.55 -13.70
CA VAL A 44 10.39 -6.82 -13.72
C VAL A 44 9.28 -6.80 -12.67
N PRO A 45 7.99 -6.83 -13.08
CA PRO A 45 6.87 -6.90 -12.14
C PRO A 45 6.65 -8.33 -11.63
N VAL A 46 6.53 -8.48 -10.32
CA VAL A 46 6.14 -9.73 -9.64
C VAL A 46 4.77 -9.53 -9.00
N ALA A 47 3.76 -10.24 -9.50
CA ALA A 47 2.37 -10.10 -9.04
C ALA A 47 1.94 -11.31 -8.19
N VAL A 48 1.30 -11.03 -7.05
CA VAL A 48 0.74 -12.04 -6.13
C VAL A 48 -0.68 -11.63 -5.77
N GLY A 49 -1.64 -12.53 -5.82
CA GLY A 49 -3.02 -12.21 -5.46
C GLY A 49 -3.98 -13.38 -5.60
N ASN A 50 -5.11 -13.27 -4.92
CA ASN A 50 -6.17 -14.29 -4.88
C ASN A 50 -7.38 -13.94 -5.76
N ASP A 51 -7.38 -12.77 -6.41
CA ASP A 51 -8.43 -12.37 -7.34
C ASP A 51 -7.84 -11.89 -8.66
N ARG A 52 -8.25 -12.54 -9.75
CA ARG A 52 -7.72 -12.27 -11.10
C ARG A 52 -8.01 -10.85 -11.58
N ARG A 53 -9.18 -10.29 -11.23
CA ARG A 53 -9.56 -8.93 -11.65
C ARG A 53 -8.72 -7.91 -10.91
N LEU A 54 -8.55 -8.06 -9.60
CA LEU A 54 -7.68 -7.19 -8.80
C LEU A 54 -6.22 -7.29 -9.24
N LEU A 55 -5.74 -8.49 -9.59
CA LEU A 55 -4.37 -8.69 -10.03
C LEU A 55 -4.09 -8.00 -11.38
N LEU A 56 -5.04 -8.04 -12.32
CA LEU A 56 -4.94 -7.30 -13.57
C LEU A 56 -4.94 -5.78 -13.35
N VAL A 57 -5.80 -5.28 -12.45
CA VAL A 57 -5.83 -3.86 -12.08
C VAL A 57 -4.51 -3.44 -11.45
N ALA A 58 -4.00 -4.20 -10.47
CA ALA A 58 -2.74 -3.90 -9.81
C ALA A 58 -1.55 -3.93 -10.80
N LEU A 59 -1.54 -4.86 -11.74
CA LEU A 59 -0.51 -4.96 -12.77
C LEU A 59 -0.56 -3.78 -13.75
N ALA A 60 -1.76 -3.35 -14.16
CA ALA A 60 -1.94 -2.18 -15.03
C ALA A 60 -1.44 -0.90 -14.35
N ILE A 61 -1.76 -0.72 -13.06
CA ILE A 61 -1.26 0.41 -12.26
C ILE A 61 0.27 0.36 -12.16
N ALA A 62 0.84 -0.81 -11.83
CA ALA A 62 2.30 -0.97 -11.73
C ALA A 62 3.00 -0.66 -13.07
N ALA A 63 2.44 -1.11 -14.19
CA ALA A 63 2.97 -0.81 -15.52
C ALA A 63 2.92 0.68 -15.85
N ALA A 64 1.81 1.36 -15.52
CA ALA A 64 1.68 2.80 -15.72
C ALA A 64 2.69 3.59 -14.87
N LEU A 65 2.88 3.20 -13.60
CA LEU A 65 3.88 3.80 -12.73
C LEU A 65 5.31 3.57 -13.22
N LEU A 66 5.61 2.36 -13.70
CA LEU A 66 6.92 2.05 -14.28
C LEU A 66 7.17 2.91 -15.53
N ALA A 67 6.18 3.05 -16.41
CA ALA A 67 6.29 3.91 -17.58
C ALA A 67 6.52 5.38 -17.18
N ALA A 68 5.76 5.89 -16.21
CA ALA A 68 5.94 7.25 -15.69
C ALA A 68 7.34 7.44 -15.07
N PHE A 69 7.84 6.46 -14.33
CA PHE A 69 9.18 6.48 -13.75
C PHE A 69 10.27 6.52 -14.82
N LEU A 70 10.17 5.68 -15.86
CA LEU A 70 11.13 5.67 -16.97
C LEU A 70 11.09 6.97 -17.78
N LEU A 71 9.89 7.53 -18.03
CA LEU A 71 9.73 8.81 -18.70
C LEU A 71 10.35 9.96 -17.88
N LEU A 72 10.09 9.99 -16.57
CA LEU A 72 10.72 10.96 -15.67
C LEU A 72 12.24 10.84 -15.69
N GLY A 73 12.77 9.62 -15.64
CA GLY A 73 14.22 9.39 -15.74
C GLY A 73 14.81 9.80 -17.09
N ALA A 74 14.06 9.66 -18.19
CA ALA A 74 14.50 10.08 -19.52
C ALA A 74 14.40 11.60 -19.76
N LEU A 75 13.50 12.27 -19.03
CA LEU A 75 13.25 13.72 -19.12
C LEU A 75 14.05 14.52 -18.08
N ALA A 76 14.57 13.86 -17.05
CA ALA A 76 15.49 14.45 -16.09
C ALA A 76 16.88 14.60 -16.74
N PRO A 77 17.49 15.81 -16.70
CA PRO A 77 18.79 16.08 -17.30
C PRO A 77 19.95 15.33 -16.62
#